data_AF-B0R9Y9-F1
#
_entry.id   AF-B0R9Y9-F1
#
_cell.length_a   1.000
_cell.length_b   1.000
_cell.length_c   1.000
_cell.angle_alpha   90.00
_cell.angle_beta   90.00
_cell.angle_gamma   90.00
#
_symmetry.space_group_name_H-M   'P 1'
#
loop_
_entity.id
_entity.type
_entity.pdbx_description
1 polymer ?
#
loop_
_entity_poly.entity_id
_entity_poly.type
_entity_poly.pdbx_seq_one_letter_code
_entity_poly.pdbx_strand_id
1 'polypeptide(L)' 'MTTSLRQTVRVYGSLLVLVIGFLCGGLTIALFISASWVVETLGLVGFVLYVLTTFLCALLSFMFDLIGNAKEAFA' A
#
# COMPACT_ATOMS: atom_id res chain seq x y z
N MET A 1 5.11 18.13 -22.62
CA MET A 1 4.23 16.97 -22.38
C MET A 1 3.20 17.36 -21.35
N THR A 2 1.97 17.65 -21.74
CA THR A 2 0.84 17.78 -20.80
C THR A 2 0.37 16.37 -20.46
N THR A 3 0.93 15.78 -19.41
CA THR A 3 0.39 14.53 -18.86
C THR A 3 -1.06 14.78 -18.46
N SER A 4 -2.00 14.01 -19.00
CA SER A 4 -3.39 14.13 -18.55
C SER A 4 -3.43 13.83 -17.05
N LEU A 5 -4.24 14.59 -16.30
CA LEU A 5 -4.41 14.41 -14.84
C LEU A 5 -4.61 12.93 -14.47
N ARG A 6 -5.34 12.20 -15.31
CA ARG A 6 -5.62 10.76 -15.17
C ARG A 6 -4.36 9.90 -15.19
N GLN A 7 -3.40 10.23 -16.05
CA GLN A 7 -2.16 9.49 -16.19
C GLN A 7 -1.25 9.72 -14.98
N THR A 8 -1.16 10.96 -14.52
CA THR A 8 -0.45 11.33 -13.28
C THR A 8 -1.03 10.59 -12.08
N VAL A 9 -2.37 10.60 -11.91
CA VAL A 9 -3.03 9.89 -10.80
C VAL A 9 -2.79 8.38 -10.87
N ARG A 10 -2.80 7.79 -12.08
CA ARG A 10 -2.51 6.35 -12.25
C ARG A 10 -1.09 5.99 -11.80
N VAL A 11 -0.09 6.73 -12.29
CA VAL A 11 1.33 6.44 -12.05
C VAL A 11 1.69 6.68 -10.59
N TYR A 12 1.43 7.87 -10.07
CA TYR A 12 1.76 8.22 -8.68
C TYR A 12 0.84 7.51 -7.67
N GLY A 13 -0.42 7.24 -8.03
CA GLY A 13 -1.31 6.41 -7.22
C GLY A 13 -0.80 4.98 -7.10
N SER A 14 -0.28 4.41 -8.19
CA SER A 14 0.30 3.06 -8.17
C SER A 14 1.56 3.00 -7.31
N LEU A 15 2.44 4.02 -7.39
CA LEU A 15 3.60 4.16 -6.51
C LEU A 15 3.19 4.23 -5.02
N LEU A 16 2.18 5.05 -4.72
CA LEU A 16 1.68 5.20 -3.36
C LEU A 16 1.16 3.87 -2.80
N VAL A 17 0.38 3.12 -3.59
CA VAL A 17 -0.14 1.81 -3.18
C VAL A 17 0.99 0.81 -2.93
N LEU A 18 2.05 0.81 -3.75
CA LEU A 18 3.22 -0.06 -3.55
C LEU A 18 3.96 0.27 -2.24
N VAL A 19 4.18 1.55 -1.95
CA VAL A 19 4.84 1.99 -0.70
C VAL A 19 4.01 1.59 0.51
N ILE A 20 2.69 1.83 0.47
CA ILE A 20 1.78 1.45 1.55
C ILE A 20 1.76 -0.08 1.72
N GLY A 21 1.72 -0.83 0.60
CA GLY A 21 1.77 -2.28 0.62
C GLY A 21 3.04 -2.82 1.26
N PHE A 22 4.19 -2.20 1.00
CA PHE A 22 5.46 -2.56 1.65
C PHE A 22 5.43 -2.31 3.17
N LEU A 23 4.94 -1.16 3.60
CA LEU A 23 4.79 -0.84 5.02
C LEU A 23 3.83 -1.80 5.73
N CYS A 24 2.68 -2.10 5.09
CA CYS A 24 1.72 -3.06 5.61
C CYS A 24 2.33 -4.46 5.69
N GLY A 25 3.03 -4.92 4.65
CA GLY A 25 3.73 -6.20 4.67
C GLY A 25 4.77 -6.30 5.79
N GLY A 26 5.51 -5.23 6.05
CA GLY A 26 6.44 -5.14 7.19
C GLY A 26 5.73 -5.29 8.54
N LEU A 27 4.60 -4.60 8.71
CA LEU A 27 3.75 -4.77 9.91
C LEU A 27 3.16 -6.18 10.01
N THR A 28 2.81 -6.82 8.89
CA THR A 28 2.35 -8.21 8.88
C THR A 28 3.43 -9.14 9.41
N ILE A 29 4.68 -8.96 8.99
CA ILE A 29 5.82 -9.73 9.51
C ILE A 29 5.98 -9.48 11.01
N ALA A 30 5.86 -8.23 11.46
CA ALA A 30 5.94 -7.88 12.88
C ALA A 30 4.86 -8.58 13.73
N LEU A 31 3.65 -8.81 13.20
CA LEU A 31 2.60 -9.56 13.88
C LEU A 31 2.99 -11.02 14.17
N PHE A 32 3.76 -11.66 13.29
CA PHE A 32 4.26 -13.02 13.52
C PHE A 32 5.37 -13.07 14.58
N ILE A 33 6.07 -11.96 14.80
CA ILE A 33 7.10 -11.85 15.84
C ILE A 33 6.45 -11.55 17.20
N SER A 34 5.60 -10.53 17.26
CA SER A 34 4.88 -10.14 18.48
C SER A 34 3.60 -9.39 18.15
N ALA A 35 2.48 -10.11 18.19
CA ALA A 35 1.17 -9.52 17.96
C ALA A 35 0.79 -8.47 19.03
N SER A 36 1.15 -8.69 20.29
CA SER A 36 0.87 -7.75 21.37
C SER A 36 1.58 -6.41 21.17
N TRP A 37 2.86 -6.43 20.79
CA TRP A 37 3.61 -5.21 20.52
C TRP A 37 2.99 -4.38 19.38
N VAL A 38 2.54 -5.03 18.31
CA VAL A 38 1.90 -4.33 17.17
C VAL A 38 0.58 -3.70 17.60
N VAL A 39 -0.25 -4.42 18.35
CA VAL A 39 -1.54 -3.92 18.83
C VAL A 39 -1.36 -2.79 19.86
N GLU A 40 -0.35 -2.87 20.73
CA GLU A 40 -0.02 -1.80 21.69
C GLU A 40 0.52 -0.55 20.97
N THR A 41 1.32 -0.74 19.92
CA THR A 41 1.91 0.38 19.16
C THR A 41 0.89 1.11 18.29
N LEU A 42 0.02 0.35 17.59
CA LEU A 42 -1.00 0.92 16.71
C LEU A 42 -2.29 1.31 17.45
N GLY A 43 -2.55 0.68 18.59
CA GLY A 43 -3.86 0.67 19.21
C GLY A 43 -4.91 -0.10 18.39
N LEU A 44 -6.09 -0.31 18.97
CA LEU A 44 -7.18 -1.05 18.31
C LEU A 44 -7.63 -0.37 17.00
N VAL A 45 -7.78 0.96 17.02
CA VAL A 45 -8.21 1.73 15.83
C VAL A 45 -7.16 1.67 14.73
N GLY A 46 -5.87 1.83 15.07
CA GLY A 46 -4.79 1.72 14.09
C GLY A 46 -4.67 0.32 13.50
N PHE A 47 -4.91 -0.71 14.31
CA PHE A 47 -4.95 -2.10 13.83
C PHE A 47 -6.08 -2.35 12.83
N VAL A 48 -7.29 -1.82 13.08
CA VAL A 48 -8.41 -1.90 12.12
C VAL A 48 -8.05 -1.21 10.80
N LEU A 49 -7.48 0.00 10.85
CA LEU A 49 -7.05 0.70 9.65
C LEU A 49 -5.98 -0.06 8.88
N TYR A 50 -5.03 -0.67 9.58
CA TYR A 50 -4.02 -1.53 8.99
C TYR A 50 -4.64 -2.71 8.22
N VAL A 51 -5.60 -3.42 8.83
CA VAL A 51 -6.29 -4.55 8.18
C VAL A 51 -7.02 -4.07 6.91
N LEU A 52 -7.82 -3.00 7.01
CA LEU A 52 -8.55 -2.45 5.87
C LEU A 52 -7.62 -2.00 4.74
N THR A 53 -6.52 -1.33 5.09
CA THR A 53 -5.53 -0.85 4.12
C THR A 53 -4.84 -2.02 3.42
N THR A 54 -4.52 -3.08 4.16
CA THR A 54 -3.90 -4.30 3.59
C THR A 54 -4.84 -4.97 2.58
N PHE A 55 -6.13 -5.09 2.90
CA PHE A 55 -7.13 -5.61 1.96
C PHE A 55 -7.26 -4.73 0.71
N LEU A 56 -7.30 -3.41 0.89
CA LEU A 56 -7.38 -2.46 -0.22
C LEU A 56 -6.15 -2.57 -1.15
N CYS A 57 -4.94 -2.64 -0.57
CA CYS A 57 -3.71 -2.87 -1.34
C CYS A 57 -3.75 -4.20 -2.12
N ALA A 58 -4.27 -5.27 -1.52
CA ALA A 58 -4.42 -6.56 -2.19
C ALA A 58 -5.38 -6.46 -3.39
N LEU A 59 -6.56 -5.86 -3.19
CA LEU A 59 -7.54 -5.64 -4.26
C LEU A 59 -6.95 -4.80 -5.40
N LEU A 60 -6.28 -3.70 -5.07
CA LEU A 60 -5.65 -2.83 -6.07
C LEU A 60 -4.53 -3.55 -6.83
N SER A 61 -3.79 -4.45 -6.17
CA SER A 61 -2.76 -5.26 -6.83
C SER A 61 -3.35 -6.29 -7.81
N PHE A 62 -4.53 -6.84 -7.52
CA PHE A 62 -5.21 -7.73 -8.47
C PHE A 62 -5.87 -6.98 -9.63
N MET A 63 -6.40 -5.78 -9.37
CA MET A 63 -7.14 -5.01 -10.36
C MET A 63 -6.25 -4.19 -11.30
N PHE A 64 -5.04 -3.82 -10.86
CA PHE A 64 -4.17 -2.90 -11.60
C PHE A 64 -2.75 -3.45 -11.70
N ASP A 65 -2.12 -3.22 -12.86
CA ASP A 65 -0.67 -3.42 -13.03
C ASP A 65 0.09 -2.29 -12.33
N LEU A 66 0.18 -2.38 -11.00
CA LEU A 66 0.81 -1.36 -10.17
C LEU A 66 2.29 -1.17 -10.51
N ILE A 67 3.01 -2.27 -10.78
CA ILE A 67 4.44 -2.23 -11.09
C ILE A 67 4.66 -1.64 -12.49
N GLY A 68 3.90 -2.07 -13.49
CA GLY A 68 3.98 -1.51 -14.84
C GLY A 68 3.69 -0.01 -14.86
N ASN A 69 2.61 0.41 -14.18
CA ASN A 69 2.27 1.82 -14.05
C ASN A 69 3.35 2.61 -13.29
N ALA A 70 3.94 2.05 -12.24
CA ALA A 70 4.98 2.70 -11.46
C ALA A 70 6.28 2.89 -12.26
N LYS A 71 6.63 1.96 -13.16
CA LYS A 71 7.81 2.07 -14.02
C LYS A 71 7.73 3.25 -14.99
N GLU A 72 6.52 3.65 -15.41
CA GLU A 72 6.33 4.84 -16.24
C GLU A 72 6.74 6.14 -15.54
N ALA A 73 6.87 6.15 -14.20
CA ALA A 73 7.37 7.31 -13.47
C ALA A 73 8.88 7.53 -13.65
N PHE A 74 9.62 6.49 -14.06
CA PHE A 74 11.07 6.47 -14.14
C PHE A 74 11.59 6.30 -15.57
N ALA A 75 10.70 6.28 -16.56
CA ALA A 75 10.99 6.23 -17.99
C ALA A 75 10.94 7.63 -18.60
#